data_AF-A0A395JI18-F1
#
_entry.id   AF-A0A395JI18-F1
#
_cell.length_a   1.000
_cell.length_b   1.000
_cell.length_c   1.000
_cell.angle_alpha   90.00
_cell.angle_beta   90.00
_cell.angle_gamma   90.00
#
_symmetry.space_group_name_H-M   'P 1'
#
loop_
_entity.id
_entity.type
_entity.pdbx_description
1 polymer ?
#
loop_
_entity_poly.entity_id
_entity_poly.type
_entity_poly.pdbx_seq_one_letter_code
_entity_poly.pdbx_strand_id
1 'polypeptide(L)'
;MIRRLIETLIIESFEKNNISHTIKNQTGDFFYLSDLISKTLTESSWNLSRNARQALPKLKDIGDKSAHSRRFNAVRNDIDKINPQIRVVVQELVYLAGLK
;
A
#
# COMPACT_ATOMS: atom_id res chain seq x y z
N MET A 1 -0.06 4.84 11.03
CA MET A 1 0.90 5.56 10.16
C MET A 1 1.28 4.77 8.91
N ILE A 2 1.79 3.54 9.02
CA ILE A 2 2.15 2.70 7.84
C ILE A 2 0.97 2.49 6.87
N ARG A 3 -0.24 2.23 7.40
CA ARG A 3 -1.47 2.07 6.59
C ARG A 3 -1.68 3.23 5.63
N ARG A 4 -1.69 4.47 6.14
CA ARG A 4 -1.91 5.68 5.32
C ARG A 4 -0.74 5.96 4.39
N LEU A 5 0.51 5.71 4.80
CA LEU A 5 1.66 5.84 3.92
C LEU A 5 1.52 4.96 2.66
N ILE A 6 1.22 3.66 2.85
CA ILE A 6 1.07 2.73 1.73
C ILE A 6 -0.12 3.11 0.86
N GLU A 7 -1.24 3.48 1.48
CA GLU A 7 -2.44 3.90 0.75
C GLU A 7 -2.17 5.11 -0.14
N THR A 8 -1.56 6.17 0.41
CA THR A 8 -1.19 7.37 -0.34
C THR A 8 -0.24 7.01 -1.48
N LEU A 9 0.82 6.25 -1.22
CA LEU A 9 1.77 5.88 -2.27
C LEU A 9 1.16 5.04 -3.40
N ILE A 10 0.18 4.17 -3.08
CA ILE A 10 -0.59 3.47 -4.10
C ILE A 10 -1.39 4.48 -4.93
N ILE A 11 -2.14 5.38 -4.29
CA ILE A 11 -2.93 6.40 -5.00
C ILE A 11 -2.03 7.25 -5.92
N GLU A 12 -0.90 7.75 -5.41
CA GLU A 12 0.08 8.51 -6.17
C GLU A 12 0.63 7.71 -7.37
N SER A 13 0.84 6.39 -7.21
CA SER A 13 1.27 5.52 -8.31
C SER A 13 0.21 5.43 -9.40
N PHE A 14 -1.06 5.28 -9.04
CA PHE A 14 -2.17 5.24 -10.02
C PHE A 14 -2.40 6.61 -10.69
N GLU A 15 -2.30 7.71 -9.95
CA GLU A 15 -2.43 9.06 -10.49
C GLU A 15 -1.27 9.40 -11.43
N LYS A 16 -0.03 9.08 -11.06
CA LYS A 16 1.14 9.29 -11.91
C LYS A 16 1.04 8.58 -13.26
N ASN A 17 0.41 7.40 -13.27
CA ASN A 17 0.21 6.60 -14.47
C ASN A 17 -1.13 6.89 -15.19
N ASN A 18 -1.86 7.94 -14.79
CA ASN A 18 -3.15 8.35 -15.38
C ASN A 18 -4.26 7.28 -15.36
N ILE A 19 -4.18 6.32 -14.43
CA ILE A 19 -5.12 5.20 -14.31
C ILE A 19 -5.91 5.23 -12.99
N SER A 20 -5.94 6.38 -12.29
CA SER A 20 -6.63 6.54 -11.00
C SER A 20 -8.14 6.33 -11.06
N HIS A 21 -8.76 6.44 -12.23
CA HIS A 21 -10.17 6.11 -12.42
C HIS A 21 -10.50 4.63 -12.13
N THR A 22 -9.51 3.73 -12.23
CA THR A 22 -9.69 2.28 -11.98
C THR A 22 -9.76 1.91 -10.49
N ILE A 23 -9.41 2.86 -9.61
CA ILE A 23 -9.36 2.71 -8.15
C ILE A 23 -10.34 3.63 -7.41
N LYS A 24 -11.29 4.22 -8.14
CA LYS A 24 -12.37 5.05 -7.59
C LYS A 24 -13.71 4.36 -7.73
N ASN A 25 -14.60 4.62 -6.78
CA ASN A 25 -15.99 4.20 -6.85
C ASN A 25 -16.81 5.17 -7.74
N GLN A 26 -18.11 4.90 -7.86
CA GLN A 26 -19.03 5.74 -8.65
C GLN A 26 -19.21 7.16 -8.09
N THR A 27 -18.94 7.39 -6.80
CA THR A 27 -19.02 8.71 -6.17
C THR A 27 -17.73 9.53 -6.31
N GLY A 28 -16.68 8.94 -6.89
CA GLY A 28 -15.37 9.57 -7.09
C GLY A 28 -14.39 9.37 -5.93
N ASP A 29 -14.79 8.64 -4.89
CA ASP A 29 -13.93 8.32 -3.74
C ASP A 29 -13.02 7.13 -4.05
N PHE A 30 -11.79 7.17 -3.52
CA PHE A 30 -10.86 6.05 -3.63
C PHE A 30 -11.33 4.83 -2.82
N PHE A 31 -11.05 3.64 -3.33
CA PHE A 31 -11.35 2.41 -2.60
C PHE A 31 -10.54 2.27 -1.31
N TYR A 32 -10.98 1.37 -0.43
CA TYR A 32 -10.23 1.03 0.78
C TYR A 32 -8.92 0.32 0.44
N LEU A 33 -7.95 0.38 1.36
CA LEU A 33 -6.62 -0.21 1.18
C LEU A 33 -6.63 -1.68 0.71
N SER A 34 -7.60 -2.49 1.14
CA SER A 34 -7.76 -3.88 0.67
C SER A 34 -7.89 -3.97 -0.86
N ASP A 35 -8.77 -3.14 -1.42
CA ASP A 35 -9.09 -3.13 -2.84
C ASP A 35 -7.97 -2.45 -3.62
N LEU A 36 -7.41 -1.37 -3.07
CA LEU A 36 -6.23 -0.71 -3.64
C LEU A 36 -5.05 -1.68 -3.78
N ILE A 37 -4.75 -2.49 -2.76
CA ILE A 37 -3.71 -3.51 -2.84
C ILE A 37 -4.04 -4.52 -3.94
N SER A 38 -5.28 -5.02 -3.98
CA SER A 38 -5.71 -5.99 -4.99
C SER A 38 -5.51 -5.44 -6.40
N LYS A 39 -5.97 -4.20 -6.66
CA LYS A 39 -5.78 -3.50 -7.93
C LYS A 39 -4.32 -3.30 -8.27
N THR A 40 -3.49 -2.89 -7.30
CA THR A 40 -2.05 -2.69 -7.50
C THR A 40 -1.34 -3.98 -7.93
N LEU A 41 -1.73 -5.12 -7.36
CA LEU A 41 -1.13 -6.42 -7.65
C LEU A 41 -1.55 -7.00 -9.01
N THR A 42 -2.75 -6.65 -9.49
CA THR A 42 -3.27 -7.11 -10.78
C THR A 42 -3.01 -6.14 -11.93
N GLU A 43 -2.55 -4.93 -11.64
CA GLU A 43 -2.27 -3.92 -12.64
C GLU A 43 -1.10 -4.33 -13.54
N SER A 44 -1.29 -4.14 -14.85
CA SER A 44 -0.33 -4.53 -15.89
C SER A 44 0.59 -3.40 -16.34
N SER A 45 0.28 -2.16 -15.96
CA SER A 45 1.04 -0.96 -16.29
C SER A 45 2.42 -0.92 -15.60
N TRP A 46 2.64 -1.75 -14.58
CA TRP A 46 3.92 -1.85 -13.87
C TRP A 46 4.26 -3.28 -13.48
N ASN A 47 5.53 -3.48 -13.12
CA ASN A 47 6.04 -4.73 -12.61
C ASN A 47 6.56 -4.56 -11.19
N LEU A 48 5.76 -4.97 -10.20
CA LEU A 48 6.23 -5.10 -8.82
C LEU A 48 7.17 -6.30 -8.68
N SER A 49 8.18 -6.19 -7.82
CA SER A 49 9.02 -7.35 -7.49
C SER A 49 8.21 -8.43 -6.76
N ARG A 50 8.68 -9.67 -6.82
CA ARG A 50 8.07 -10.79 -6.06
C ARG A 50 7.99 -10.48 -4.56
N ASN A 51 9.00 -9.79 -4.04
CA ASN A 51 9.07 -9.40 -2.63
C ASN A 51 8.00 -8.35 -2.28
N ALA A 52 7.83 -7.32 -3.11
CA ALA A 52 6.79 -6.32 -2.91
C ALA A 52 5.39 -6.94 -2.98
N ARG A 53 5.14 -7.83 -3.96
CA ARG A 53 3.85 -8.52 -4.10
C ARG A 53 3.49 -9.35 -2.87
N GLN A 54 4.45 -10.05 -2.29
CA GLN A 54 4.23 -10.84 -1.06
C GLN A 54 4.13 -9.99 0.21
N ALA A 55 4.77 -8.81 0.21
CA ALA A 55 4.81 -7.90 1.36
C ALA A 55 3.53 -7.07 1.51
N LEU A 56 3.00 -6.51 0.41
CA LEU A 56 1.85 -5.61 0.40
C LEU A 56 0.65 -6.13 1.23
N PRO A 57 0.17 -7.38 1.04
CA PRO A 57 -0.93 -7.92 1.84
C PRO A 57 -0.62 -8.01 3.35
N LYS A 58 0.64 -8.27 3.72
CA LYS A 58 1.06 -8.40 5.12
C LYS A 58 1.11 -7.04 5.83
N LEU A 59 1.53 -5.99 5.11
CA LEU A 59 1.60 -4.64 5.66
C LEU A 59 0.22 -4.03 5.94
N LYS A 60 -0.81 -4.50 5.22
CA LYS A 60 -2.21 -4.17 5.53
C LYS A 60 -2.64 -4.69 6.90
N ASP A 61 -2.36 -5.96 7.21
CA ASP A 61 -2.85 -6.60 8.45
C ASP A 61 -2.41 -5.85 9.70
N ILE A 62 -1.12 -5.56 9.83
CA ILE A 62 -0.60 -4.78 10.98
C ILE A 62 -1.11 -3.34 10.97
N GLY A 63 -1.28 -2.74 9.79
CA GLY A 63 -1.79 -1.39 9.63
C GLY A 63 -3.24 -1.26 10.08
N ASP A 64 -4.09 -2.22 9.71
CA ASP A 64 -5.50 -2.26 10.09
C ASP A 64 -5.66 -2.60 11.58
N LYS A 65 -4.88 -3.55 12.12
CA LYS A 65 -4.86 -3.82 13.56
C LYS A 65 -4.51 -2.56 14.34
N SER A 66 -3.49 -1.81 13.91
CA SER A 66 -3.08 -0.57 14.57
C SER A 66 -4.09 0.57 14.43
N ALA A 67 -4.89 0.58 13.36
CA ALA A 67 -5.85 1.66 13.09
C ALA A 67 -7.23 1.42 13.73
N HIS A 68 -7.69 0.15 13.77
CA HIS A 68 -9.07 -0.18 14.12
C HIS A 68 -9.20 -1.00 15.40
N SER A 69 -8.15 -1.68 15.87
CA SER A 69 -8.24 -2.45 17.10
C SER A 69 -7.88 -1.58 18.30
N ARG A 70 -8.89 -1.27 19.11
CA ARG A 70 -8.73 -0.53 20.39
C ARG A 70 -7.75 -1.21 21.37
N ARG A 71 -7.51 -2.51 21.21
CA ARG A 71 -6.67 -3.33 22.11
C ARG A 71 -5.33 -3.73 21.49
N PHE A 72 -5.03 -3.25 20.29
CA PHE A 72 -3.78 -3.54 19.62
C PHE A 72 -3.03 -2.24 19.37
N ASN A 73 -1.86 -2.13 19.97
CA ASN A 73 -0.90 -1.09 19.66
C ASN A 73 0.36 -1.78 19.16
N ALA A 74 0.73 -1.56 17.89
CA ALA A 74 1.96 -2.12 17.36
C ALA A 74 3.15 -1.58 18.15
N VAL A 75 3.95 -2.48 18.70
CA VAL A 75 5.18 -2.11 19.42
C VAL A 75 6.39 -2.23 18.50
N ARG A 76 7.54 -1.70 18.94
CA ARG A 76 8.80 -1.74 18.17
C ARG A 76 9.10 -3.11 17.59
N ASN A 77 8.98 -4.18 18.37
CA ASN A 77 9.26 -5.54 17.92
C ASN A 77 8.34 -6.01 16.77
N ASP A 78 7.09 -5.53 16.71
CA ASP A 78 6.19 -5.85 15.60
C ASP A 78 6.61 -5.13 14.32
N ILE A 79 7.05 -3.87 14.46
CA ILE A 79 7.54 -3.04 13.35
C ILE A 79 8.88 -3.56 12.83
N ASP A 80 9.81 -3.92 13.71
CA ASP A 80 11.14 -4.41 13.34
C ASP A 80 11.07 -5.68 12.48
N LYS A 81 10.10 -6.56 12.75
CA LYS A 81 9.84 -7.78 11.96
C LYS A 81 9.39 -7.50 10.52
N ILE A 82 8.83 -6.32 10.25
CA ILE A 82 8.28 -5.94 8.94
C ILE A 82 9.06 -4.81 8.25
N ASN A 83 10.08 -4.23 8.91
CA ASN A 83 10.87 -3.14 8.37
C ASN A 83 11.46 -3.43 6.98
N PRO A 84 12.04 -4.62 6.70
CA PRO A 84 12.53 -4.94 5.37
C PRO A 84 11.44 -4.88 4.28
N GLN A 85 10.24 -5.36 4.62
CA GLN A 85 9.08 -5.37 3.72
C GLN A 85 8.56 -3.96 3.48
N ILE A 86 8.49 -3.13 4.52
CA ILE A 86 8.13 -1.70 4.39
C ILE A 86 9.12 -1.01 3.45
N ARG A 87 10.43 -1.19 3.67
CA ARG A 87 11.46 -0.57 2.84
C ARG A 87 11.31 -0.92 1.36
N VAL A 88 11.12 -2.20 1.04
CA VAL A 88 10.97 -2.67 -0.35
C VAL A 88 9.72 -2.08 -0.98
N VAL A 89 8.56 -2.20 -0.32
CA VAL A 89 7.28 -1.71 -0.85
C VAL A 89 7.28 -0.21 -1.04
N VAL A 90 7.75 0.55 -0.05
CA VAL A 90 7.82 2.02 -0.13
C VAL A 90 8.76 2.44 -1.26
N GLN A 91 9.92 1.80 -1.40
CA GLN A 91 10.88 2.16 -2.45
C GLN A 91 10.33 1.92 -3.86
N GLU A 92 9.61 0.82 -4.07
CA GLU A 92 8.98 0.53 -5.36
C GLU A 92 7.82 1.49 -5.64
N LEU A 93 6.91 1.71 -4.69
CA LEU A 93 5.78 2.63 -4.90
C LEU A 93 6.24 4.08 -5.12
N VAL A 94 7.28 4.55 -4.41
CA VAL A 94 7.88 5.88 -4.66
C VAL A 94 8.40 6.01 -6.10
N TYR A 95 8.98 4.94 -6.65
CA TYR A 95 9.44 4.93 -8.03
C TYR A 95 8.27 4.92 -9.01
N LEU A 96 7.23 4.12 -8.76
CA LEU A 96 6.02 4.07 -9.58
C LEU A 96 5.25 5.40 -9.57
N ALA A 97 5.24 6.10 -8.43
CA ALA A 97 4.66 7.42 -8.26
C ALA A 97 5.51 8.55 -8.88
N GLY A 98 6.74 8.26 -9.32
CA GLY A 98 7.64 9.28 -9.86
C GLY A 98 8.08 10.33 -8.83
N LEU A 99 8.20 9.93 -7.57
CA LEU A 99 8.61 10.77 -6.44
C LEU A 99 10.11 10.65 -6.11
N LYS A 100 10.89 10.04 -7.03
CA LYS A 100 12.34 9.86 -6.92
C LYS A 100 13.01 10.22 -8.24
#